data_AF-A0A382INY2-F1
#
_entry.id   AF-A0A382INY2-F1
#
_cell.length_a   1.000
_cell.length_b   1.000
_cell.length_c   1.000
_cell.angle_alpha   90.00
_cell.angle_beta   90.00
_cell.angle_gamma   90.00
#
_symmetry.space_group_name_H-M   'P 1'
#
loop_
_entity.id
_entity.type
_entity.pdbx_description
1 polymer ?
#
loop_
_entity_poly.entity_id
_entity_poly.type
_entity_poly.pdbx_seq_one_letter_code
_entity_poly.pdbx_strand_id
1 'polypeptide(L)'
;MRFLNLLTSRIKIVKGMARYHYFGEQRPIFAHLLLTNRCNLDCRYCFVDVNTIYKDDLDLDEWKKAIFDLRQRGCKAITFMGGEPLLFEGLSELTRFGKSLG
;
A
#
# COMPACT_ATOMS: atom_id res chain seq x y z
N MET A 1 -13.89 -15.64 14.80
CA MET A 1 -13.22 -14.33 14.76
C MET A 1 -12.93 -13.79 13.34
N ARG A 2 -12.59 -14.62 12.34
CA ARG A 2 -12.20 -14.16 10.99
C ARG A 2 -13.32 -13.45 10.19
N PHE A 3 -14.57 -13.90 10.33
CA PHE A 3 -15.73 -13.35 9.62
C PHE A 3 -16.12 -11.94 10.10
N LEU A 4 -16.05 -11.71 11.42
CA LEU A 4 -16.37 -10.42 12.04
C LEU A 4 -15.39 -9.33 11.59
N ASN A 5 -14.09 -9.67 11.50
CA ASN A 5 -13.07 -8.76 11.00
C ASN A 5 -13.31 -8.36 9.53
N LEU A 6 -13.74 -9.29 8.68
CA LEU A 6 -14.06 -9.01 7.28
C LEU A 6 -15.23 -8.01 7.15
N LEU A 7 -16.26 -8.18 7.97
CA LEU A 7 -17.42 -7.29 8.01
C LEU A 7 -17.01 -5.88 8.48
N THR A 8 -16.21 -5.77 9.55
CA THR A 8 -15.74 -4.47 10.06
C THR A 8 -14.88 -3.72 9.05
N SER A 9 -14.01 -4.41 8.30
CA SER A 9 -13.20 -3.79 7.23
C SER A 9 -14.06 -3.25 6.09
N ARG A 10 -15.09 -4.01 5.67
CA ARG A 10 -16.05 -3.55 4.64
C ARG A 10 -16.84 -2.34 5.11
N ILE A 11 -17.28 -2.31 6.37
CA ILE A 11 -17.97 -1.14 6.94
C ILE A 11 -17.07 0.10 6.93
N LYS A 12 -15.78 -0.04 7.28
CA LYS A 12 -14.81 1.08 7.23
C LYS A 12 -14.68 1.65 5.80
N ILE A 13 -14.68 0.80 4.78
CA ILE A 13 -14.62 1.18 3.35
C ILE A 13 -15.93 1.84 2.89
N VAL A 14 -17.09 1.28 3.25
CA VAL A 14 -18.39 1.87 2.89
C VAL A 14 -18.59 3.22 3.56
N LYS A 15 -18.25 3.36 4.85
CA LYS A 15 -18.18 4.67 5.53
C LYS A 15 -17.20 5.59 4.80
N GLY A 16 -16.07 5.03 4.33
CA GLY A 16 -15.12 5.57 3.35
C GLY A 16 -15.79 6.39 2.25
N MET A 17 -16.50 5.65 1.41
CA MET A 17 -17.17 6.12 0.21
C MET A 17 -18.34 7.04 0.52
N ALA A 18 -19.11 6.74 1.58
CA ALA A 18 -20.25 7.55 1.99
C ALA A 18 -19.83 8.97 2.36
N ARG A 19 -18.76 9.17 3.16
CA ARG A 19 -18.33 10.54 3.51
C ARG A 19 -17.89 11.35 2.29
N TYR A 20 -17.27 10.71 1.31
CA TYR A 20 -16.94 11.38 0.04
C TYR A 20 -18.22 11.79 -0.70
N HIS A 21 -19.20 10.89 -0.82
CA HIS A 21 -20.44 11.17 -1.55
C HIS A 21 -21.31 12.26 -0.89
N TYR A 22 -21.40 12.29 0.45
CA TYR A 22 -22.27 13.22 1.16
C TYR A 22 -21.58 14.53 1.58
N PHE A 23 -20.28 14.51 1.86
CA PHE A 23 -19.55 15.68 2.41
C PHE A 23 -18.38 16.14 1.54
N GLY A 24 -18.09 15.48 0.41
CA GLY A 24 -16.97 15.84 -0.46
C GLY A 24 -15.58 15.58 0.14
N GLU A 25 -15.49 14.87 1.27
CA GLU A 25 -14.21 14.60 1.94
C GLU A 25 -13.37 13.58 1.15
N GLN A 26 -12.32 14.08 0.49
CA GLN A 26 -11.36 13.26 -0.23
C GLN A 26 -10.43 12.52 0.73
N ARG A 27 -10.28 11.22 0.53
CA ARG A 27 -9.31 10.39 1.26
C ARG A 27 -8.90 9.18 0.42
N PRO A 28 -7.63 8.75 0.49
CA PRO A 28 -7.21 7.51 -0.15
C PRO A 28 -7.87 6.37 0.63
N ILE A 29 -8.74 5.58 0.00
CA ILE A 29 -9.28 4.36 0.63
C ILE A 29 -8.30 3.20 0.43
N PHE A 30 -7.71 3.14 -0.77
CA PHE A 30 -6.74 2.14 -1.19
C PHE A 30 -5.45 2.84 -1.65
N ALA A 31 -4.30 2.22 -1.41
CA ALA A 31 -3.02 2.69 -1.95
C ALA A 31 -2.17 1.51 -2.41
N HIS A 32 -1.51 1.66 -3.55
CA HIS A 32 -0.54 0.71 -4.07
C HIS A 32 0.86 1.29 -3.86
N LEU A 33 1.73 0.58 -3.16
CA LEU A 33 3.07 1.03 -2.80
C LEU A 33 4.10 0.25 -3.60
N LEU A 34 4.75 0.89 -4.56
CA LEU A 34 5.83 0.29 -5.35
C LEU A 34 7.12 0.36 -4.54
N LEU A 35 7.43 -0.73 -3.83
CA LEU A 35 8.53 -0.77 -2.84
C LEU A 35 9.91 -0.74 -3.48
N THR A 36 10.03 -1.35 -4.65
CA THR A 36 11.29 -1.47 -5.36
C THR A 36 11.09 -1.43 -6.86
N ASN A 37 12.05 -0.84 -7.58
CA ASN A 37 12.16 -0.98 -9.03
C ASN A 37 13.00 -2.21 -9.44
N ARG A 38 13.49 -3.02 -8.49
CA ARG A 38 14.20 -4.26 -8.84
C ARG A 38 13.21 -5.35 -9.22
N CYS A 39 13.53 -6.09 -10.27
CA CYS A 39 12.77 -7.23 -10.74
C CYS A 39 13.71 -8.33 -11.22
N ASN A 40 13.36 -9.59 -10.99
CA ASN A 40 14.09 -10.75 -11.50
C ASN A 40 13.58 -11.22 -12.87
N LEU A 41 12.68 -10.46 -13.51
CA LEU A 41 12.10 -10.72 -14.83
C LEU A 41 12.13 -9.47 -15.71
N ASP A 42 12.14 -9.67 -17.03
CA ASP A 42 12.12 -8.61 -18.05
C ASP A 42 10.91 -8.79 -18.98
N CYS A 43 9.73 -8.46 -18.48
CA CYS A 43 8.47 -8.71 -19.16
C CYS A 43 8.21 -7.67 -20.27
N ARG A 44 8.00 -8.12 -21.52
CA ARG A 44 7.69 -7.24 -22.67
C ARG A 44 6.44 -6.37 -22.54
N TYR A 45 5.57 -6.65 -21.57
CA TYR A 45 4.34 -5.92 -21.29
C TYR A 45 4.39 -5.17 -19.96
N CYS A 46 5.57 -5.04 -19.33
CA CYS A 46 5.72 -4.30 -18.08
C CYS A 46 5.45 -2.80 -18.32
N PHE A 47 4.38 -2.27 -17.71
CA PHE A 47 4.03 -0.85 -17.86
C PHE A 47 5.00 0.10 -17.15
N VAL A 48 5.78 -0.40 -16.19
CA VAL A 48 6.78 0.38 -15.43
C VAL A 48 8.11 0.44 -16.18
N ASP A 49 8.42 -0.60 -16.98
CA ASP A 49 9.74 -0.82 -17.57
C ASP A 49 10.88 -0.60 -16.57
N VAL A 50 10.88 -1.44 -15.54
CA VAL A 50 11.73 -1.33 -14.35
C VAL A 50 13.24 -1.21 -14.65
N ASN A 51 13.69 -1.71 -15.79
CA ASN A 51 15.08 -1.62 -16.25
C ASN A 51 15.49 -0.21 -16.73
N THR A 52 14.53 0.71 -16.87
CA THR A 52 14.77 2.11 -17.25
C THR A 52 14.85 3.06 -16.06
N ILE A 53 14.57 2.58 -14.85
CA ILE A 53 14.50 3.39 -13.64
C ILE A 53 15.78 3.26 -12.83
N TYR A 54 16.59 4.31 -12.82
CA TYR A 54 17.85 4.40 -12.08
C TYR A 54 17.69 5.26 -10.82
N LYS A 55 16.64 5.00 -10.05
CA LYS A 55 16.37 5.70 -8.79
C LYS A 55 16.42 4.71 -7.64
N ASP A 56 17.06 5.13 -6.56
CA ASP A 56 17.09 4.37 -5.31
C ASP A 56 15.69 4.19 -4.73
N ASP A 57 15.48 3.01 -4.14
CA ASP A 57 14.28 2.67 -3.39
C ASP A 57 14.24 3.49 -2.09
N LEU A 58 13.03 3.78 -1.58
CA LEU A 58 12.90 4.32 -0.23
C LEU A 58 13.41 3.29 0.80
N ASP A 59 14.03 3.79 1.86
CA ASP A 59 14.43 2.93 2.96
C ASP A 59 13.22 2.46 3.80
N LEU A 60 13.48 1.53 4.71
CA LEU A 60 12.46 0.93 5.55
C LEU A 60 11.70 1.94 6.43
N ASP A 61 12.39 2.95 6.95
CA ASP A 61 11.79 3.93 7.86
C ASP A 61 11.01 5.00 7.09
N GLU A 62 11.47 5.38 5.90
CA GLU A 62 10.72 6.18 4.93
C GLU A 62 9.41 5.49 4.54
N TRP A 63 9.44 4.18 4.27
CA TRP A 63 8.23 3.41 4.00
C TRP A 63 7.28 3.34 5.20
N LYS A 64 7.79 3.11 6.42
CA LYS A 64 6.97 3.14 7.63
C LYS A 64 6.29 4.49 7.80
N LYS A 65 7.02 5.59 7.59
CA LYS A 65 6.47 6.95 7.63
C LYS A 65 5.36 7.13 6.59
N ALA A 66 5.58 6.72 5.35
CA ALA A 66 4.58 6.83 4.29
C ALA A 66 3.30 6.02 4.61
N ILE A 67 3.45 4.79 5.12
CA ILE A 67 2.32 3.95 5.56
C ILE A 67 1.56 4.60 6.72
N PHE A 68 2.26 5.17 7.69
CA PHE A 68 1.65 5.87 8.81
C PHE A 68 0.85 7.10 8.33
N ASP A 69 1.43 7.91 7.44
CA ASP A 69 0.75 9.08 6.88
C ASP A 69 -0.51 8.70 6.09
N LEU A 70 -0.46 7.62 5.29
CA LEU A 70 -1.63 7.08 4.61
C LEU A 70 -2.71 6.66 5.60
N ARG A 71 -2.33 5.99 6.69
CA ARG A 71 -3.25 5.56 7.74
C ARG A 71 -3.93 6.75 8.42
N GLN A 72 -3.19 7.83 8.70
CA GLN A 72 -3.72 9.07 9.27
C GLN A 72 -4.70 9.76 8.32
N ARG A 73 -4.41 9.74 7.02
CA ARG A 73 -5.29 10.28 5.96
C ARG A 73 -6.52 9.42 5.66
N GLY A 74 -6.69 8.31 6.37
CA GLY A 74 -7.90 7.48 6.30
C GLY A 74 -7.80 6.26 5.40
N CYS A 75 -6.61 5.93 4.89
CA CYS A 75 -6.36 4.69 4.14
C CYS A 75 -6.81 3.46 4.90
N LYS A 76 -7.43 2.52 4.17
CA LYS A 76 -8.05 1.30 4.71
C LYS A 76 -7.35 0.04 4.24
N ALA A 77 -6.72 0.06 3.06
CA ALA A 77 -5.89 -1.04 2.63
C ALA A 77 -4.72 -0.53 1.79
N ILE A 78 -3.57 -1.14 2.01
CA ILE A 78 -2.37 -0.95 1.19
C ILE A 78 -2.04 -2.26 0.49
N THR A 79 -1.51 -2.16 -0.72
CA THR A 79 -0.97 -3.29 -1.47
C THR A 79 0.49 -3.01 -1.75
N PHE A 80 1.38 -3.90 -1.31
CA PHE A 80 2.79 -3.84 -1.70
C PHE A 80 2.94 -4.36 -3.12
N MET A 81 3.51 -3.53 -3.98
CA MET A 81 3.82 -3.78 -5.39
C MET A 81 5.26 -3.30 -5.67
N GLY A 82 5.64 -3.22 -6.95
CA GLY A 82 6.98 -2.83 -7.40
C GLY A 82 7.31 -3.54 -8.70
N GLY A 83 8.59 -3.75 -8.97
CA GLY A 83 9.05 -4.82 -9.85
C GLY A 83 8.67 -6.17 -9.26
N GLU A 84 9.56 -6.77 -8.46
CA GLU A 84 9.23 -7.93 -7.63
C GLU A 84 9.26 -7.53 -6.15
N PRO A 85 8.10 -7.35 -5.48
CA PRO A 85 8.03 -6.92 -4.09
C PRO A 85 8.82 -7.80 -3.12
N LEU A 86 8.94 -9.10 -3.41
CA LEU A 86 9.69 -10.05 -2.56
C LEU A 86 11.20 -9.78 -2.56
N LEU A 87 11.74 -8.97 -3.50
CA LEU A 87 13.14 -8.55 -3.49
C LEU A 87 13.42 -7.41 -2.51
N PHE A 88 12.39 -6.74 -1.98
CA PHE A 88 12.56 -5.72 -0.95
C PHE A 88 12.74 -6.37 0.42
N GLU A 89 13.95 -6.27 0.99
CA GLU A 89 14.35 -6.97 2.23
C GLU A 89 13.43 -6.64 3.43
N GLY A 90 12.91 -5.41 3.49
CA GLY A 90 12.03 -4.95 4.56
C GLY A 90 10.56 -5.36 4.44
N LEU A 91 10.15 -6.11 3.41
CA LEU A 91 8.72 -6.36 3.12
C LEU A 91 7.98 -7.02 4.29
N SER A 92 8.62 -8.00 4.93
CA SER A 92 8.05 -8.73 6.07
C SER A 92 7.79 -7.80 7.26
N GLU A 93 8.70 -6.86 7.50
CA GLU A 93 8.56 -5.86 8.55
C GLU A 93 7.48 -4.83 8.22
N LEU A 94 7.44 -4.31 6.99
CA LEU A 94 6.39 -3.41 6.54
C LEU A 94 5.00 -4.05 6.63
N THR A 95 4.89 -5.36 6.35
CA THR A 95 3.64 -6.11 6.49
C THR A 95 3.19 -6.18 7.96
N ARG A 96 4.10 -6.48 8.88
CA ARG A 96 3.81 -6.47 10.33
C ARG A 96 3.46 -5.07 10.82
N PHE A 97 4.20 -4.06 10.39
CA PHE A 97 3.97 -2.67 10.75
C PHE A 97 2.58 -2.21 10.28
N GLY A 98 2.26 -2.37 9.00
CA GLY A 98 0.92 -2.06 8.47
C GLY A 98 -0.19 -2.78 9.21
N LYS A 99 0.00 -4.06 9.57
CA LYS A 99 -0.97 -4.82 10.35
C LYS A 99 -1.16 -4.28 11.78
N SER A 100 -0.10 -3.78 12.39
CA SER A 100 -0.14 -3.20 13.74
C SER A 100 -0.97 -1.90 13.82
N LEU A 101 -1.15 -1.21 12.68
CA LEU A 101 -1.92 0.04 12.57
C LEU A 101 -3.45 -0.13 12.42
N GLY A 102 -3.94 -1.37 12.30
CA GLY A 102 -5.38 -1.73 12.35
C GLY A 102 -6.07 -1.95 11.00
#